data_AF-A0A8C5GEH3-F1
#
_entry.id   AF-A0A8C5GEH3-F1
#
_cell.length_a   1.000
_cell.length_b   1.000
_cell.length_c   1.000
_cell.angle_alpha   90.00
_cell.angle_beta   90.00
_cell.angle_gamma   90.00
#
_symmetry.space_group_name_H-M   'P 1'
#
loop_
_entity.id
_entity.type
_entity.pdbx_description
1 polymer ?
#
loop_
_entity_poly.entity_id
_entity_poly.type
_entity_poly.pdbx_seq_one_letter_code
_entity_poly.pdbx_strand_id
1 'polypeptide(L)'
;MTLSISDRKWRDTPTDHTQAQFVVIIETHCFYCSFGSYPVWDDFISKASKLQSQLRATVVTVAAFLDAFQRVADLATNSRGKTEDIGSSLTRMCLRHRSIEAKLRQFSMVFLDCLINPLQEQMEEWKRAVNVLDKEHAKEYKKARHEIKKRSSDTLKLQKKAKKG
;
A
#
# COMPACT_ATOMS: atom_id res chain seq x y z
N MET A 1 4.95 30.80 -7.80
CA MET A 1 4.36 30.05 -8.94
C MET A 1 3.72 28.80 -8.36
N THR A 2 2.41 28.88 -8.12
CA THR A 2 1.56 27.74 -7.82
C THR A 2 1.55 26.82 -9.04
N LEU A 3 2.22 25.68 -8.96
CA LEU A 3 2.13 24.66 -9.98
C LEU A 3 0.67 24.19 -10.05
N SER A 4 0.00 24.59 -11.13
CA SER A 4 -1.37 24.21 -11.46
C SER A 4 -1.46 22.68 -11.51
N ILE A 5 -2.31 22.13 -10.66
CA ILE A 5 -2.62 20.69 -10.52
C ILE A 5 -3.34 20.14 -11.78
N SER A 6 -3.65 20.99 -12.75
CA SER A 6 -4.52 20.67 -13.90
C SER A 6 -3.89 19.81 -15.00
N ASP A 7 -2.60 19.47 -14.95
CA ASP A 7 -1.90 18.75 -16.05
C ASP A 7 -1.54 17.28 -15.75
N ARG A 8 -2.05 16.70 -14.66
CA ARG A 8 -2.04 15.23 -14.50
C ARG A 8 -3.33 14.63 -15.05
N LYS A 9 -3.31 14.42 -16.36
CA LYS A 9 -4.15 13.48 -17.09
C LYS A 9 -3.98 12.08 -16.48
N TRP A 10 -4.74 11.80 -15.41
CA TRP A 10 -4.75 10.51 -14.73
C TRP A 10 -5.37 9.47 -15.67
N ARG A 11 -4.45 8.74 -16.29
CA ARG A 11 -4.67 7.53 -17.08
C ARG A 11 -5.51 6.53 -16.29
N ASP A 12 -6.54 6.06 -16.99
CA ASP A 12 -7.19 4.77 -16.86
C ASP A 12 -7.78 4.40 -15.49
N THR A 13 -9.11 4.41 -15.49
CA THR A 13 -10.03 4.08 -14.41
C THR A 13 -9.68 2.78 -13.68
N PRO A 14 -9.49 2.81 -12.35
CA PRO A 14 -9.71 1.63 -11.52
C PRO A 14 -11.22 1.35 -11.52
N THR A 15 -11.62 0.15 -11.91
CA THR A 15 -13.02 -0.31 -11.95
C THR A 15 -13.69 -0.42 -10.57
N ASP A 16 -13.00 0.00 -9.50
CA ASP A 16 -13.46 -0.09 -8.13
C ASP A 16 -13.38 1.29 -7.45
N HIS A 17 -14.56 1.87 -7.22
CA HIS A 17 -14.74 3.24 -6.71
C HIS A 17 -14.00 3.47 -5.37
N THR A 18 -13.83 2.39 -4.61
CA THR A 18 -13.15 2.32 -3.32
C THR A 18 -11.63 2.47 -3.43
N GLN A 19 -11.02 1.86 -4.45
CA GLN A 19 -9.58 2.02 -4.69
C GLN A 19 -9.24 3.41 -5.20
N ALA A 20 -10.09 3.98 -6.08
CA ALA A 20 -9.90 5.33 -6.58
C ALA A 20 -9.93 6.38 -5.46
N GLN A 21 -10.86 6.27 -4.50
CA GLN A 21 -10.90 7.16 -3.34
C GLN A 21 -9.68 7.01 -2.44
N PHE A 22 -9.21 5.78 -2.25
CA PHE A 22 -8.00 5.52 -1.44
C PHE A 22 -6.77 6.17 -2.07
N VAL A 23 -6.56 6.00 -3.38
CA VAL A 23 -5.45 6.61 -4.13
C VAL A 23 -5.52 8.13 -4.07
N VAL A 24 -6.69 8.73 -4.28
CA VAL A 24 -6.84 10.20 -4.24
C VAL A 24 -6.57 10.78 -2.84
N ILE A 25 -7.01 10.11 -1.77
CA ILE A 25 -6.71 10.52 -0.38
C ILE A 25 -5.20 10.42 -0.11
N ILE A 26 -4.60 9.31 -0.56
CA ILE A 26 -3.17 9.02 -0.42
C ILE A 26 -2.32 10.05 -1.19
N GLU A 27 -2.65 10.36 -2.44
CA GLU A 27 -1.91 11.33 -3.25
C GLU A 27 -2.07 12.78 -2.79
N THR A 28 -3.31 13.20 -2.47
CA THR A 28 -3.58 14.61 -2.16
C THR A 28 -3.08 15.00 -0.77
N HIS A 29 -3.16 14.07 0.20
CA HIS A 29 -2.82 14.35 1.59
C HIS A 29 -1.37 13.97 1.94
N CYS A 30 -0.79 12.94 1.30
CA CYS A 30 0.55 12.49 1.62
C CYS A 30 1.65 13.24 0.84
N PHE A 31 1.38 13.69 -0.39
CA PHE A 31 2.35 14.48 -1.17
C PHE A 31 2.68 15.83 -0.49
N TYR A 32 1.72 16.42 0.24
CA TYR A 32 1.91 17.66 1.01
C TYR A 32 2.47 17.44 2.43
N CYS A 33 2.41 16.22 2.97
CA CYS A 33 2.91 15.89 4.31
C CYS A 33 4.35 15.31 4.31
N SER A 34 4.98 15.21 3.13
CA SER A 34 6.12 14.31 2.93
C SER A 34 7.47 14.89 3.35
N PHE A 35 7.92 14.45 4.53
CA PHE A 35 9.30 14.04 4.85
C PHE A 35 9.32 13.25 6.18
N GLY A 36 8.37 13.52 7.08
CA GLY A 36 8.32 12.92 8.42
C GLY A 36 7.43 11.67 8.57
N SER A 37 6.54 11.40 7.62
CA SER A 37 5.53 10.33 7.73
C SER A 37 5.95 8.99 7.11
N TYR A 38 7.06 8.94 6.36
CA TYR A 38 7.62 7.71 5.78
C TYR A 38 7.79 6.57 6.79
N PRO A 39 8.37 6.79 7.99
CA PRO A 39 8.57 5.71 8.97
C PRO A 39 7.25 5.13 9.48
N VAL A 40 6.19 5.93 9.53
CA VAL A 40 4.86 5.48 9.99
C VAL A 40 4.22 4.57 8.95
N TRP A 41 4.31 4.94 7.68
CA TRP A 41 3.79 4.12 6.58
C TRP A 41 4.60 2.83 6.41
N ASP A 42 5.93 2.89 6.48
CA ASP A 42 6.78 1.70 6.42
C ASP A 42 6.49 0.74 7.60
N ASP A 43 6.28 1.25 8.83
CA ASP A 43 5.88 0.41 9.97
C ASP A 43 4.49 -0.21 9.74
N PHE A 44 3.51 0.57 9.30
CA PHE A 44 2.17 0.07 8.99
C PHE A 44 2.19 -1.08 7.97
N ILE A 45 2.91 -0.90 6.86
CA ILE A 45 3.08 -1.94 5.83
C ILE A 45 3.77 -3.16 6.43
N SER A 46 4.80 -2.98 7.26
CA SER A 46 5.48 -4.07 7.96
C SER A 46 4.53 -4.87 8.86
N LYS A 47 3.67 -4.20 9.64
CA LYS A 47 2.68 -4.87 10.50
C LYS A 47 1.61 -5.57 9.67
N ALA A 48 1.12 -4.95 8.61
CA ALA A 48 0.15 -5.55 7.71
C ALA A 48 0.70 -6.84 7.07
N SER A 49 1.94 -6.83 6.58
CA SER A 49 2.60 -8.02 6.03
C SER A 49 2.77 -9.15 7.06
N LYS A 50 3.09 -8.82 8.32
CA LYS A 50 3.14 -9.81 9.41
C LYS A 50 1.78 -10.42 9.69
N LEU A 51 0.73 -9.59 9.79
CA LEU A 51 -0.64 -10.04 9.96
C LEU A 51 -1.07 -10.97 8.81
N GLN A 52 -0.78 -10.58 7.57
CA GLN A 52 -1.08 -11.38 6.39
C GLN A 52 -0.40 -12.77 6.45
N SER A 53 0.86 -12.82 6.86
CA SER A 53 1.60 -14.08 7.03
C SER A 53 0.95 -14.99 8.08
N GLN A 54 0.52 -14.42 9.22
CA GLN A 54 -0.19 -15.15 10.28
C GLN A 54 -1.57 -15.64 9.84
N LEU A 55 -2.31 -14.83 9.07
CA LEU A 55 -3.58 -15.23 8.47
C LEU A 55 -3.41 -16.43 7.53
N ARG A 56 -2.39 -16.41 6.65
CA ARG A 56 -2.09 -17.54 5.78
C ARG A 56 -1.75 -18.80 6.58
N ALA A 57 -0.91 -18.69 7.61
CA ALA A 57 -0.57 -19.82 8.47
C ALA A 57 -1.82 -20.37 9.17
N THR A 58 -2.68 -19.49 9.70
CA THR A 58 -3.92 -19.87 10.35
C THR A 58 -4.85 -20.62 9.40
N VAL A 59 -5.02 -20.16 8.16
CA VAL A 59 -5.83 -20.86 7.14
C VAL A 59 -5.32 -22.28 6.93
N VAL A 60 -4.00 -22.47 6.80
CA VAL A 60 -3.40 -23.81 6.63
C VAL A 60 -3.65 -24.69 7.86
N THR A 61 -3.46 -24.15 9.06
CA THR A 61 -3.71 -24.90 10.30
C THR A 61 -5.18 -25.26 10.48
N VAL A 62 -6.10 -24.35 10.15
CA VAL A 62 -7.54 -24.60 10.20
C VAL A 62 -7.93 -25.69 9.20
N ALA A 63 -7.42 -25.64 7.96
CA ALA A 63 -7.68 -26.68 6.96
C ALA A 63 -7.23 -28.07 7.45
N ALA A 64 -6.00 -28.18 7.97
CA ALA A 64 -5.49 -29.44 8.52
C ALA A 64 -6.30 -29.94 9.73
N PHE A 65 -6.75 -29.04 10.61
CA PHE A 65 -7.66 -29.38 11.69
C PHE A 65 -9.00 -29.93 11.16
N LEU A 66 -9.59 -29.28 10.15
CA LEU A 66 -10.85 -29.74 9.56
C LEU A 66 -10.73 -31.08 8.83
N ASP A 67 -9.57 -31.40 8.25
CA ASP A 67 -9.31 -32.73 7.69
C ASP A 67 -9.24 -33.81 8.79
N ALA A 68 -8.63 -33.50 9.94
CA ALA A 68 -8.68 -34.40 11.10
C ALA A 68 -10.10 -34.51 11.67
N PHE A 69 -10.82 -33.40 11.75
CA PHE A 69 -12.21 -33.35 12.21
C PHE A 69 -13.12 -34.22 11.34
N GLN A 70 -12.97 -34.14 10.01
CA GLN A 70 -13.77 -34.94 9.09
C GLN A 70 -13.52 -36.44 9.28
N ARG A 71 -12.28 -36.86 9.51
CA ARG A 71 -11.97 -38.27 9.81
C ARG A 71 -12.71 -38.78 11.06
N VAL A 72 -12.88 -37.94 12.09
CA VAL A 72 -13.68 -38.28 13.27
C VAL A 72 -15.16 -38.39 12.93
N ALA A 73 -15.69 -37.47 12.12
CA ALA A 73 -17.07 -37.52 11.65
C ALA A 73 -17.35 -38.79 10.82
N ASP A 74 -16.42 -39.17 9.95
CA ASP A 74 -16.52 -40.37 9.11
C ASP A 74 -16.46 -41.65 9.97
N LEU A 75 -15.62 -41.69 10.99
CA LEU A 75 -15.57 -42.82 11.94
C LEU A 75 -16.89 -43.00 12.69
N ALA A 76 -17.48 -41.90 13.16
CA ALA A 76 -18.79 -41.92 13.83
C ALA A 76 -19.92 -42.36 12.88
N THR A 77 -19.86 -41.92 11.62
CA THR A 77 -20.85 -42.27 10.59
C THR A 77 -20.79 -43.75 10.19
N ASN A 78 -19.58 -44.32 10.09
CA ASN A 78 -19.37 -45.72 9.72
C ASN A 78 -19.59 -46.73 10.86
N SER A 79 -19.82 -46.25 12.09
CA SER A 79 -20.07 -47.10 13.26
C SER A 79 -21.53 -47.56 13.29
N ARG A 80 -21.79 -48.88 13.29
CA ARG A 80 -23.14 -49.47 13.30
C ARG A 80 -23.89 -49.09 14.59
N GLY A 81 -24.99 -48.35 14.49
CA GLY A 81 -25.89 -48.03 15.61
C GLY A 81 -26.24 -46.53 15.72
N LYS A 82 -26.58 -46.05 16.93
CA LYS A 82 -27.05 -44.68 17.21
C LYS A 82 -26.02 -43.55 16.96
N THR A 83 -24.81 -43.88 16.54
CA THR A 83 -23.72 -42.92 16.29
C THR A 83 -23.72 -42.35 14.88
N GLU A 84 -24.51 -42.92 13.96
CA GLU A 84 -24.66 -42.44 12.57
C GLU A 84 -25.20 -41.00 12.50
N ASP A 85 -26.21 -40.69 13.31
CA ASP A 85 -26.80 -39.34 13.40
C ASP A 85 -25.81 -38.31 13.96
N ILE A 86 -24.92 -38.76 14.85
CA ILE A 86 -23.85 -37.96 15.44
C ILE A 86 -22.80 -37.66 14.37
N GLY A 87 -22.35 -38.68 13.62
CA GLY A 87 -21.43 -38.52 12.50
C GLY A 87 -21.95 -37.56 11.43
N SER A 88 -23.22 -37.71 11.04
CA SER A 88 -23.90 -36.79 10.12
C SER A 88 -23.94 -35.34 10.62
N SER A 89 -24.14 -35.14 11.93
CA SER A 89 -24.12 -33.81 12.55
C SER A 89 -22.72 -33.20 12.60
N LEU A 90 -21.70 -34.02 12.87
CA LEU A 90 -20.29 -33.61 12.83
C LEU A 90 -19.88 -33.22 11.40
N THR A 91 -20.26 -33.99 10.38
CA THR A 91 -20.00 -33.64 8.97
C THR A 91 -20.64 -32.30 8.59
N ARG A 92 -21.89 -32.04 9.00
CA ARG A 92 -22.53 -30.72 8.79
C ARG A 92 -21.75 -29.58 9.46
N MET A 93 -21.22 -29.81 10.67
CA MET A 93 -20.40 -28.81 11.36
C MET A 93 -19.07 -28.57 10.63
N CYS A 94 -18.41 -29.64 10.16
CA CYS A 94 -17.18 -29.56 9.37
C CYS A 94 -17.38 -28.73 8.09
N LEU A 95 -18.45 -28.98 7.34
CA LEU A 95 -18.77 -28.23 6.11
C LEU A 95 -19.02 -26.74 6.38
N ARG A 96 -19.70 -26.42 7.49
CA ARG A 96 -19.89 -25.01 7.91
C ARG A 96 -18.55 -24.34 8.21
N HIS A 97 -17.65 -25.03 8.91
CA HIS A 97 -16.33 -24.48 9.19
C HIS A 97 -15.45 -24.35 7.94
N ARG A 98 -15.58 -25.25 6.95
CA ARG A 98 -14.90 -25.10 5.64
C ARG A 98 -15.35 -23.84 4.90
N SER A 99 -16.62 -23.45 5.01
CA SER A 99 -17.06 -22.16 4.44
C SER A 99 -16.38 -20.96 5.10
N ILE A 100 -16.14 -21.01 6.40
CA ILE A 100 -15.42 -19.95 7.15
C ILE A 100 -13.95 -19.92 6.75
N GLU A 101 -13.30 -21.09 6.64
CA GLU A 101 -11.93 -21.22 6.16
C GLU A 101 -11.75 -20.63 4.76
N ALA A 102 -12.67 -20.90 3.83
CA ALA A 102 -12.65 -20.32 2.48
C ALA A 102 -12.76 -18.77 2.51
N LYS A 103 -13.63 -18.22 3.35
CA LYS A 103 -13.76 -16.76 3.51
C LYS A 103 -12.49 -16.15 4.10
N LEU A 104 -11.87 -16.81 5.09
CA LEU A 104 -10.61 -16.36 5.69
C LEU A 104 -9.47 -16.39 4.68
N ARG A 105 -9.42 -17.43 3.83
CA ARG A 105 -8.46 -17.56 2.74
C ARG A 105 -8.62 -16.43 1.72
N GLN A 106 -9.85 -16.14 1.30
CA GLN A 106 -10.14 -15.05 0.39
C GLN A 106 -9.74 -13.69 0.99
N PHE A 107 -10.11 -13.45 2.25
CA PHE A 107 -9.71 -12.23 2.97
C PHE A 107 -8.19 -12.07 3.00
N SER A 108 -7.45 -13.13 3.32
CA SER A 108 -5.98 -13.10 3.35
C SER A 108 -5.34 -12.80 1.99
N MET A 109 -5.98 -13.17 0.89
CA MET A 109 -5.53 -12.88 -0.48
C MET A 109 -5.82 -11.42 -0.84
N VAL A 110 -7.06 -10.98 -0.69
CA VAL A 110 -7.49 -9.60 -0.97
C VAL A 110 -6.70 -8.59 -0.11
N PHE A 111 -6.43 -8.93 1.15
CA PHE A 111 -5.64 -8.09 2.04
C PHE A 111 -4.20 -7.88 1.54
N LEU A 112 -3.61 -8.89 0.89
CA LEU A 112 -2.29 -8.75 0.26
C LEU A 112 -2.38 -7.92 -1.02
N ASP A 113 -3.26 -8.32 -1.93
CA ASP A 113 -3.27 -7.82 -3.31
C ASP A 113 -3.90 -6.43 -3.43
N CYS A 114 -4.84 -6.07 -2.56
CA CYS A 114 -5.58 -4.82 -2.66
C CYS A 114 -5.16 -3.77 -1.64
N LEU A 115 -4.35 -4.12 -0.62
CA LEU A 115 -3.88 -3.18 0.40
C LEU A 115 -2.36 -3.16 0.51
N ILE A 116 -1.72 -4.31 0.79
CA ILE A 116 -0.28 -4.35 1.09
C ILE A 116 0.55 -4.02 -0.15
N ASN A 117 0.34 -4.74 -1.26
CA ASN A 117 1.14 -4.55 -2.47
C ASN A 117 0.96 -3.14 -3.07
N PRO A 118 -0.28 -2.62 -3.26
CA PRO A 118 -0.48 -1.28 -3.81
C PRO A 118 0.15 -0.19 -2.93
N LEU A 119 0.04 -0.31 -1.60
CA LEU A 119 0.61 0.67 -0.68
C LEU A 119 2.15 0.63 -0.72
N GLN A 120 2.75 -0.55 -0.83
CA GLN A 120 4.20 -0.70 -0.94
C GLN A 120 4.74 -0.10 -2.25
N GLU A 121 4.06 -0.34 -3.37
CA GLU A 121 4.42 0.25 -4.67
C GLU A 121 4.31 1.78 -4.64
N GLN A 122 3.21 2.30 -4.09
CA GLN A 122 2.98 3.73 -3.96
C GLN A 122 4.05 4.42 -3.11
N MET A 123 4.48 3.79 -2.01
CA MET A 123 5.55 4.32 -1.16
C MET A 123 6.87 4.44 -1.90
N GLU A 124 7.23 3.45 -2.73
CA GLU A 124 8.44 3.48 -3.54
C GLU A 124 8.36 4.55 -4.66
N GLU A 125 7.20 4.71 -5.29
CA GLU A 125 6.97 5.79 -6.25
C GLU A 125 7.15 7.16 -5.60
N TRP A 126 6.59 7.38 -4.42
CA TRP A 126 6.74 8.65 -3.69
C TRP A 126 8.19 8.93 -3.32
N LYS A 127 8.95 7.93 -2.84
CA LYS A 127 10.38 8.08 -2.58
C LYS A 127 11.13 8.53 -3.84
N ARG A 128 10.79 7.98 -5.01
CA ARG A 128 11.38 8.41 -6.29
C ARG A 128 10.97 9.83 -6.66
N ALA A 129 9.69 10.19 -6.54
CA ALA A 129 9.18 11.51 -6.86
C ALA A 129 9.85 12.60 -6.00
N VAL A 130 9.96 12.38 -4.69
CA VAL A 130 10.66 13.29 -3.77
C VAL A 130 12.12 13.46 -4.16
N ASN A 131 12.83 12.36 -4.43
CA ASN A 131 14.23 12.42 -4.89
C ASN A 131 14.42 13.19 -6.20
N VAL A 132 13.44 13.14 -7.11
CA VAL A 132 13.47 13.93 -8.36
C VAL A 132 13.27 15.41 -8.06
N LEU A 133 12.27 15.75 -7.22
CA LEU A 133 12.01 17.12 -6.81
C LEU A 133 13.22 17.74 -6.11
N ASP A 134 13.85 17.03 -5.18
CA ASP A 134 15.06 17.51 -4.49
C ASP A 134 16.20 17.84 -5.46
N LYS A 135 16.41 16.97 -6.46
CA LYS A 135 17.43 17.18 -7.50
C LYS A 135 17.11 18.38 -8.37
N GLU A 136 15.87 18.55 -8.79
CA GLU A 136 15.43 19.68 -9.60
C GLU A 136 15.53 20.99 -8.81
N HIS A 137 15.05 21.00 -7.56
CA HIS A 137 15.17 22.14 -6.64
C HIS A 137 16.63 22.54 -6.43
N ALA A 138 17.54 21.58 -6.19
CA ALA A 138 18.96 21.86 -6.03
C ALA A 138 19.60 22.45 -7.30
N LYS A 139 19.18 22.02 -8.49
CA LYS A 139 19.64 22.58 -9.78
C LYS A 139 19.12 24.00 -9.98
N GLU A 140 17.82 24.22 -9.78
CA GLU A 140 17.18 25.53 -9.93
C GLU A 140 17.77 26.55 -8.95
N TYR A 141 17.97 26.15 -7.70
CA TYR A 141 18.61 26.97 -6.68
C TYR A 141 20.02 27.41 -7.11
N LYS A 142 20.84 26.48 -7.64
CA LYS A 142 22.18 26.80 -8.15
C LYS A 142 22.13 27.75 -9.34
N LYS A 143 21.20 27.56 -10.29
CA LYS A 143 21.01 28.44 -11.45
C LYS A 143 20.59 29.84 -11.03
N ALA A 144 19.58 29.96 -10.17
CA ALA A 144 19.11 31.25 -9.66
C ALA A 144 20.21 32.02 -8.93
N ARG A 145 20.99 31.33 -8.07
CA ARG A 145 22.15 31.92 -7.40
C ARG A 145 23.22 32.41 -8.38
N HIS A 146 23.48 31.65 -9.44
CA HIS A 146 24.45 32.05 -10.47
C HIS A 146 23.97 33.29 -11.25
N GLU A 147 22.70 33.33 -11.65
CA GLU A 147 22.10 34.47 -12.35
C GLU A 147 22.09 35.74 -11.49
N ILE A 148 21.78 35.63 -10.20
CA ILE A 148 21.87 36.75 -9.25
C ILE A 148 23.30 37.28 -9.18
N LYS A 149 24.29 36.38 -9.06
CA LYS A 149 25.72 36.76 -9.00
C LYS A 149 26.17 37.45 -10.30
N LYS A 150 25.72 36.96 -11.46
CA LYS A 150 26.02 37.53 -12.78
C LYS A 150 25.44 38.94 -12.92
N ARG A 151 24.14 39.11 -12.65
CA ARG A 151 23.47 40.42 -12.70
C ARG A 151 24.08 41.44 -11.75
N SER A 152 24.47 41.02 -10.54
CA SER A 152 25.17 41.90 -9.58
C SER A 152 26.51 42.39 -10.13
N SER A 153 27.32 41.50 -10.73
CA SER A 153 28.61 41.86 -11.33
C SER A 153 28.46 42.84 -12.50
N ASP A 154 27.49 42.61 -13.39
CA ASP A 154 27.24 43.49 -14.53
C ASP A 154 26.75 44.89 -14.09
N THR A 155 25.90 44.95 -13.07
CA THR A 155 25.45 46.21 -12.46
C THR A 155 26.64 47.01 -11.91
N LEU A 156 27.57 46.34 -11.21
CA LEU A 156 28.76 46.99 -10.66
C LEU A 156 29.68 47.54 -11.77
N LYS A 157 29.84 46.81 -12.88
CA LYS A 157 30.62 47.27 -14.04
C LYS A 157 30.00 48.52 -14.68
N LEU A 158 28.67 48.53 -14.84
CA LEU A 158 27.95 49.68 -15.39
C LEU A 158 28.06 50.91 -14.47
N GLN A 159 27.90 50.74 -13.16
CA GLN A 159 28.11 51.83 -12.20
C GLN A 159 29.53 52.43 -12.27
N LYS A 160 30.57 51.60 -12.47
CA LYS A 160 31.94 52.08 -12.64
C LYS A 160 32.16 52.83 -13.95
N LYS A 161 31.49 52.45 -15.05
CA LYS A 161 31.54 53.18 -16.33
C LYS A 161 30.84 54.53 -16.22
N ALA A 162 29.69 54.59 -15.56
CA ALA A 162 28.91 55.81 -15.38
C ALA A 162 29.60 56.88 -14.53
N LYS A 163 30.54 56.50 -13.65
CA LYS A 163 31.34 57.43 -12.82
C LYS A 163 32.60 57.98 -13.51
N LYS A 164 32.93 57.47 -14.70
CA LYS A 164 34.15 57.84 -15.45
C LYS A 164 33.88 58.75 -16.66
N GLY A 165 32.61 59.04 -16.95
CA GLY A 165 32.19 60.13 -17.85
C GLY A 165 31.62 61.26 -17.01
#